data_AF-A0AAD9K4J5-F1
#
_entry.id   AF-A0AAD9K4J5-F1
#
_cell.length_a   1.000
_cell.length_b   1.000
_cell.length_c   1.000
_cell.angle_alpha   90.00
_cell.angle_beta   90.00
_cell.angle_gamma   90.00
#
_symmetry.space_group_name_H-M   'P 1'
#
loop_
_entity.id
_entity.type
_entity.pdbx_description
1 polymer ?
#
loop_
_entity_poly.entity_id
_entity_poly.type
_entity_poly.pdbx_seq_one_letter_code
_entity_poly.pdbx_strand_id
1 'polypeptide(L)'
;MCDTTVSGDRVHCYGTGSASESSHLPVHLKSQFIMNGVCVIWRGWLDLQRLDGAGRLDFDEDRARIEDQLLREQIEQYNQRLREIEDRQRQYQEERERQAEAEAEVVEGLLTLTEGTNRGGGGAGAGPGSGAGGGGQDGACGGVSGVDWL
;
A
#
# COMPACT_ATOMS: atom_id res chain seq x y z
N MET A 1 -7.28 -4.08 -0.55
CA MET A 1 -7.04 -5.08 -1.60
C MET A 1 -5.90 -5.96 -1.12
N CYS A 2 -6.25 -6.95 -0.31
CA CYS A 2 -5.41 -8.08 0.09
C CYS A 2 -6.19 -9.32 -0.31
N ASP A 3 -6.15 -9.64 -1.60
CA ASP A 3 -6.59 -10.94 -2.06
C ASP A 3 -5.42 -11.89 -1.81
N THR A 4 -5.40 -12.51 -0.64
CA THR A 4 -4.46 -13.58 -0.33
C THR A 4 -5.22 -14.68 0.37
N THR A 5 -6.18 -15.26 -0.36
CA THR A 5 -6.65 -16.61 -0.09
C THR A 5 -5.60 -17.59 -0.64
N VAL A 6 -4.38 -17.58 -0.08
CA VAL A 6 -3.36 -18.61 -0.34
C VAL A 6 -3.23 -19.46 0.92
N SER A 7 -4.28 -20.21 1.20
CA SER A 7 -4.20 -21.43 1.99
C SER A 7 -5.52 -22.11 1.75
N GLY A 8 -5.50 -23.16 0.93
CA GLY A 8 -6.61 -24.11 0.94
C GLY A 8 -6.62 -24.73 2.34
N ASP A 9 -7.35 -24.11 3.27
CA ASP A 9 -7.62 -24.58 4.63
C ASP A 9 -8.55 -25.80 4.56
N ARG A 10 -8.13 -26.81 3.81
CA ARG A 10 -8.86 -28.05 3.66
C ARG A 10 -8.56 -28.85 4.92
N VAL A 11 -9.53 -28.89 5.82
CA VAL A 11 -9.53 -29.86 6.91
C VAL A 11 -9.62 -31.25 6.28
N HIS A 12 -8.57 -32.04 6.44
CA HIS A 12 -8.53 -33.42 6.00
C HIS A 12 -9.06 -34.30 7.14
N CYS A 13 -10.22 -34.90 6.91
CA CYS A 13 -10.77 -35.94 7.78
C CYS A 13 -10.46 -37.31 7.19
N TYR A 14 -9.95 -38.23 8.00
CA TYR A 14 -9.80 -39.63 7.60
C TYR A 14 -10.33 -40.55 8.71
N GLY A 15 -11.16 -41.52 8.31
CA GLY A 15 -11.68 -42.57 9.20
C GLY A 15 -10.72 -43.75 9.22
N THR A 16 -10.39 -44.27 10.41
CA THR A 16 -9.62 -45.51 10.56
C THR A 16 -10.53 -46.70 10.26
N GLY A 17 -10.61 -47.13 9.01
CA GLY A 17 -11.47 -48.23 8.61
C GLY A 17 -10.89 -49.61 8.92
N SER A 18 -11.51 -50.34 9.84
CA SER A 18 -11.73 -51.79 9.70
C SER A 18 -13.20 -52.07 9.98
N ALA A 19 -13.91 -52.53 8.94
CA ALA A 19 -15.32 -52.88 9.01
C ALA A 19 -15.53 -54.13 9.88
N SER A 20 -15.66 -53.94 11.18
CA SER A 20 -16.30 -54.89 12.09
C SER A 20 -16.93 -54.10 13.23
N GLU A 21 -18.26 -54.11 13.26
CA GLU A 21 -19.17 -53.66 14.31
C GLU A 21 -18.53 -52.98 15.53
N SER A 22 -18.17 -51.70 15.39
CA SER A 22 -17.98 -50.81 16.52
C SER A 22 -18.41 -49.43 16.09
N SER A 23 -19.56 -48.99 16.59
CA SER A 23 -20.26 -47.76 16.21
C SER A 23 -19.53 -46.47 16.58
N HIS A 24 -18.32 -46.55 17.15
CA HIS A 24 -17.57 -45.40 17.65
C HIS A 24 -16.08 -45.53 17.37
N LEU A 25 -15.68 -45.11 16.17
CA LEU A 25 -14.28 -44.86 15.85
C LEU A 25 -14.01 -43.35 15.91
N PRO A 26 -12.90 -42.92 16.51
CA PRO A 26 -12.52 -41.51 16.53
C PRO A 26 -12.24 -41.02 15.11
N VAL A 27 -12.76 -39.84 14.78
CA VAL A 27 -12.47 -39.16 13.52
C VAL A 27 -11.14 -38.43 13.67
N HIS A 28 -10.18 -38.66 12.78
CA HIS A 28 -8.94 -37.88 12.76
C HIS A 28 -9.07 -36.67 11.85
N LEU A 29 -8.52 -35.55 12.30
CA LEU A 29 -8.53 -34.29 11.59
C LEU A 29 -7.09 -33.76 11.45
N LYS A 30 -6.79 -33.22 10.27
CA LYS A 30 -5.56 -32.49 9.99
C LYS A 30 -5.90 -31.18 9.29
N SER A 31 -5.40 -30.06 9.79
CA SER A 31 -5.53 -28.75 9.15
C SER A 31 -4.18 -28.04 9.14
N GLN A 32 -3.93 -27.22 8.12
CA GLN A 32 -2.71 -26.40 8.02
C GLN A 32 -3.14 -24.96 7.87
N PHE A 33 -2.64 -24.06 8.72
CA PHE A 33 -3.03 -22.66 8.71
C PHE A 33 -1.95 -21.77 9.32
N ILE A 34 -2.13 -20.45 9.21
CA ILE A 34 -1.22 -19.44 9.77
C ILE A 34 -1.87 -18.85 11.02
N MET A 35 -1.22 -18.97 12.18
CA MET A 35 -1.68 -18.40 13.44
C MET A 35 -0.69 -17.34 13.91
N ASN A 36 -1.14 -16.08 14.02
CA ASN A 36 -0.30 -14.95 14.46
C ASN A 36 1.03 -14.83 13.66
N GLY A 37 0.99 -15.13 12.36
CA GLY A 37 2.18 -15.12 11.49
C GLY A 37 3.03 -16.39 11.53
N VAL A 38 2.62 -17.43 12.26
CA VAL A 38 3.34 -18.71 12.35
C VAL A 38 2.60 -19.78 11.56
N CYS A 39 3.31 -20.44 10.63
CA CYS A 39 2.78 -21.59 9.90
C CYS A 39 2.69 -22.81 10.83
N VAL A 40 1.49 -23.38 10.98
CA VAL A 40 1.24 -24.52 11.87
C VAL A 40 0.40 -25.58 11.19
N ILE A 41 0.63 -26.84 11.61
CA ILE A 41 -0.20 -27.98 11.29
C ILE A 41 -0.92 -28.40 12.57
N TRP A 42 -2.25 -28.31 12.57
CA TRP A 42 -3.06 -28.90 13.60
C TRP A 42 -3.38 -30.36 13.27
N ARG A 43 -3.25 -31.23 14.28
CA ARG A 43 -3.62 -32.65 14.19
C ARG A 43 -4.40 -33.03 15.43
N GLY A 44 -5.55 -33.66 15.24
CA GLY A 44 -6.37 -34.11 16.35
C GLY A 44 -7.26 -35.28 16.01
N TRP A 45 -7.98 -35.74 17.02
CA TRP A 45 -9.06 -36.69 16.87
C TRP A 45 -10.28 -36.21 17.64
N LEU A 46 -11.46 -36.62 17.19
CA LEU A 46 -12.74 -36.30 17.80
C LEU A 46 -13.58 -37.57 17.88
N ASP A 47 -14.04 -37.92 19.08
CA ASP A 47 -15.08 -38.91 19.32
C ASP A 47 -16.45 -38.28 19.07
N LEU A 48 -17.17 -38.79 18.06
CA LEU A 48 -18.48 -38.27 17.66
C LEU A 48 -19.60 -38.58 18.67
N GLN A 49 -19.43 -39.53 19.60
CA GLN A 49 -20.45 -39.81 20.62
C GLN A 49 -20.45 -38.77 21.72
N ARG A 50 -19.24 -38.53 22.25
CA ARG A 50 -19.01 -37.68 23.42
C ARG A 50 -18.70 -36.24 23.01
N LEU A 51 -18.46 -36.00 21.71
CA LEU A 51 -17.95 -34.75 21.16
C LEU A 51 -16.70 -34.28 21.89
N ASP A 52 -15.87 -35.26 22.26
CA ASP A 52 -14.64 -35.09 23.02
C ASP A 52 -13.46 -35.47 22.15
N GLY A 53 -12.31 -34.85 22.37
CA GLY A 53 -11.18 -35.01 21.48
C GLY A 53 -9.95 -34.32 22.01
N ALA A 54 -8.82 -34.65 21.39
CA ALA A 54 -7.55 -34.01 21.68
C ALA A 54 -6.86 -33.64 20.38
N GLY A 55 -6.15 -32.52 20.39
CA GLY A 55 -5.35 -32.07 19.27
C GLY A 55 -4.08 -31.39 19.73
N ARG A 56 -3.11 -31.33 18.83
CA ARG A 56 -1.84 -30.61 19.01
C ARG A 56 -1.54 -29.77 17.78
N LEU A 57 -0.69 -28.77 18.00
CA LEU A 57 -0.14 -27.92 16.96
C LEU A 57 1.34 -28.26 16.78
N ASP A 58 1.73 -28.53 15.53
CA ASP A 58 3.12 -28.69 15.14
C ASP A 58 3.52 -27.49 14.27
N PHE A 59 4.76 -27.00 14.40
CA PHE A 59 5.29 -25.96 13.51
C PHE A 59 5.57 -26.54 12.12
N ASP A 60 5.20 -25.80 11.08
CA ASP A 60 5.43 -26.19 9.69
C ASP A 60 6.59 -25.38 9.10
N GLU A 61 7.81 -25.92 9.23
CA GLU A 61 9.03 -25.25 8.76
C GLU A 61 9.08 -25.09 7.24
N ASP A 62 8.60 -26.10 6.50
CA ASP A 62 8.61 -26.09 5.04
C ASP A 62 7.69 -25.00 4.50
N ARG A 63 6.45 -24.92 5.02
CA ARG A 63 5.55 -23.82 4.68
C ARG A 63 6.07 -22.48 5.15
N ALA A 64 6.59 -22.39 6.38
CA ALA A 64 7.16 -21.14 6.88
C ALA A 64 8.24 -20.58 5.95
N ARG A 65 9.09 -21.45 5.39
CA ARG A 65 10.12 -21.04 4.41
C ARG A 65 9.52 -20.54 3.11
N ILE A 66 8.51 -21.22 2.57
CA ILE A 66 7.84 -20.83 1.32
C ILE A 66 7.12 -19.49 1.50
N GLU A 67 6.37 -19.33 2.59
CA GLU A 67 5.65 -18.10 2.89
C GLU A 67 6.62 -16.94 3.16
N ASP A 68 7.73 -17.17 3.88
CA ASP A 68 8.77 -16.16 4.09
C ASP A 68 9.43 -15.71 2.78
N GLN A 69 9.72 -16.64 1.87
CA GLN A 69 10.22 -16.29 0.55
C GLN A 69 9.20 -15.45 -0.23
N LEU A 70 7.94 -15.87 -0.27
CA LEU A 70 6.88 -15.15 -0.95
C LEU A 70 6.68 -13.74 -0.36
N LEU A 71 6.69 -13.62 0.96
CA LEU A 71 6.58 -12.34 1.66
C LEU A 71 7.74 -11.41 1.30
N ARG A 72 8.98 -11.92 1.27
CA ARG A 72 10.14 -11.12 0.85
C ARG A 72 10.00 -10.63 -0.58
N GLU A 73 9.61 -11.49 -1.50
CA GLU A 73 9.39 -11.12 -2.91
C GLU A 73 8.30 -10.03 -3.04
N GLN A 74 7.21 -10.14 -2.29
CA GLN A 74 6.16 -9.13 -2.26
C GLN A 74 6.65 -7.78 -1.71
N ILE A 75 7.44 -7.81 -0.64
CA ILE A 75 8.02 -6.60 -0.03
C ILE A 75 8.97 -5.92 -1.02
N GLU A 76 9.83 -6.68 -1.69
CA GLU A 76 10.77 -6.16 -2.68
C GLU A 76 10.04 -5.50 -3.85
N GLN A 77 9.02 -6.17 -4.40
CA GLN A 77 8.21 -5.62 -5.48
C GLN A 77 7.47 -4.34 -5.04
N TYR A 78 6.95 -4.32 -3.82
CA TYR A 78 6.27 -3.15 -3.28
C TYR A 78 7.23 -1.96 -3.10
N ASN A 79 8.39 -2.21 -2.49
CA ASN A 79 9.43 -1.20 -2.30
C ASN A 79 9.95 -0.65 -3.64
N GLN A 80 10.09 -1.52 -4.64
CA GLN A 80 10.50 -1.11 -5.97
C GLN A 80 9.49 -0.13 -6.59
N ARG A 81 8.19 -0.45 -6.50
CA ARG A 81 7.13 0.44 -6.99
C ARG A 81 7.10 1.78 -6.25
N LEU A 82 7.33 1.78 -4.95
CA LEU A 82 7.41 3.01 -4.18
C LEU A 82 8.57 3.90 -4.64
N ARG A 83 9.77 3.33 -4.82
CA ARG A 83 10.92 4.08 -5.33
C ARG A 83 10.66 4.70 -6.70
N GLU A 84 10.06 3.95 -7.61
CA GLU A 84 9.71 4.47 -8.94
C GLU A 84 8.73 5.65 -8.88
N ILE A 85 7.81 5.65 -7.93
CA ILE A 85 6.87 6.75 -7.73
C ILE A 85 7.59 7.95 -7.12
N GLU A 86 8.43 7.74 -6.11
CA GLU A 86 9.22 8.79 -5.46
C GLU A 86 10.17 9.47 -6.46
N ASP A 87 10.88 8.69 -7.27
CA ASP A 87 11.79 9.20 -8.30
C ASP A 87 11.04 10.03 -9.34
N ARG A 88 9.86 9.57 -9.77
CA ARG A 88 9.02 10.31 -10.71
C ARG A 88 8.50 11.62 -10.10
N GLN A 89 8.10 11.60 -8.83
CA GLN A 89 7.69 12.82 -8.12
C GLN A 89 8.84 13.83 -8.03
N ARG A 90 10.06 13.36 -7.73
CA ARG A 90 11.25 14.21 -7.69
C ARG A 90 11.53 14.83 -9.06
N GLN A 91 11.48 14.04 -10.14
CA GLN A 91 11.68 14.56 -11.51
C GLN A 91 10.65 15.64 -11.86
N TYR A 92 9.36 15.41 -11.55
CA TYR A 92 8.33 16.43 -11.78
C TYR A 92 8.54 17.71 -10.96
N GLN A 93 9.06 17.61 -9.74
CA GLN A 93 9.40 18.77 -8.92
C GLN A 93 10.58 19.55 -9.50
N GLU A 94 11.65 18.85 -9.89
CA GLU A 94 12.83 19.47 -10.52
C GLU A 94 12.48 20.15 -11.85
N GLU A 95 11.63 19.54 -12.67
CA GLU A 95 11.15 20.16 -13.92
C GLU A 95 10.34 21.43 -13.67
N ARG A 96 9.44 21.41 -12.66
CA ARG A 96 8.68 22.61 -12.26
C ARG A 96 9.59 23.72 -11.72
N GLU A 97 10.62 23.37 -10.95
CA GLU A 97 11.58 24.32 -10.42
C GLU A 97 12.38 24.97 -11.55
N ARG A 98 12.91 24.19 -12.50
CA ARG A 98 13.59 24.72 -13.69
C ARG A 98 12.70 25.63 -14.52
N GLN A 99 11.43 25.25 -14.69
CA GLN A 99 10.48 26.08 -15.41
C GLN A 99 10.23 27.40 -14.66
N ALA A 100 10.06 27.36 -13.33
CA ALA A 100 9.90 28.56 -12.52
C ALA A 100 11.15 29.47 -12.55
N GLU A 101 12.36 28.89 -12.55
CA GLU A 101 13.62 29.64 -12.69
C GLU A 101 13.72 30.32 -14.07
N ALA A 102 13.41 29.59 -15.15
CA ALA A 102 13.40 30.16 -16.50
C ALA A 102 12.35 31.27 -16.65
N GLU A 103 11.16 31.09 -16.07
CA GLU A 103 10.13 32.12 -16.03
C GLU A 103 10.59 33.35 -15.22
N ALA A 104 11.28 33.15 -14.09
CA ALA A 104 11.84 34.24 -13.28
C ALA A 104 12.94 35.01 -14.03
N GLU A 105 13.82 34.34 -14.76
CA GLU A 105 14.86 34.97 -15.59
C GLU A 105 14.25 35.84 -16.70
N VAL A 106 13.20 35.37 -17.36
CA VAL A 106 12.47 36.16 -18.37
C VAL A 106 11.82 37.39 -17.74
N VAL A 107 11.20 37.25 -16.58
CA VAL A 107 10.60 38.37 -15.84
C VAL A 107 11.65 39.38 -15.40
N GLU A 108 12.79 38.92 -14.88
CA GLU A 108 13.91 39.79 -14.49
C GLU A 108 14.49 40.55 -15.70
N GLY A 109 14.73 39.83 -16.81
CA GLY A 109 15.19 40.43 -18.07
C GLY A 109 14.22 41.49 -18.58
N LEU A 110 12.91 41.26 -18.47
CA LEU A 110 11.91 42.25 -18.85
C LEU A 110 11.94 43.50 -17.93
N LEU A 111 12.07 43.31 -16.61
CA LEU A 111 12.15 44.41 -15.65
C LEU A 111 13.35 45.33 -15.94
N THR A 112 14.54 44.75 -16.18
CA THR A 112 15.76 45.54 -16.47
C THR A 112 15.62 46.37 -17.76
N LEU A 113 14.96 45.83 -18.79
CA LEU A 113 14.68 46.56 -20.04
C LEU A 113 13.71 47.73 -19.82
N THR A 114 12.71 47.56 -18.95
CA THR A 114 11.77 48.64 -18.60
C THR A 114 12.41 49.75 -17.78
N GLU A 115 13.36 49.44 -16.88
CA GLU A 115 14.11 50.43 -16.11
C GLU A 115 15.05 51.28 -16.98
N GLY A 116 15.58 50.70 -18.07
CA GLY A 116 16.35 51.43 -19.09
C GLY A 116 15.50 52.42 -19.90
N THR A 117 14.21 52.14 -20.09
CA THR A 117 13.26 53.02 -20.78
C THR A 117 12.84 54.24 -19.94
N ASN A 118 12.91 54.15 -18.61
CA ASN A 118 12.36 55.19 -17.73
C ASN A 118 13.35 56.30 -17.31
N ARG A 119 14.62 56.22 -17.74
CA ARG A 119 15.63 57.29 -17.51
C ARG A 119 15.67 58.39 -18.58
N GLY A 120 14.83 58.30 -19.61
CA GLY A 120 14.79 59.27 -20.69
C GLY A 120 13.39 59.56 -21.20
N GLY A 121 12.56 60.26 -20.42
CA GLY A 121 11.27 60.76 -20.91
C GLY A 121 10.34 61.20 -19.80
N GLY A 122 10.35 62.49 -19.47
CA GLY A 122 9.44 63.09 -18.50
C GLY A 122 7.99 63.15 -18.98
N GLY A 123 7.09 62.96 -18.02
CA GLY A 123 5.82 63.68 -17.86
C GLY A 123 4.68 63.38 -18.84
N ALA A 124 3.64 62.69 -18.34
CA ALA A 124 2.32 63.29 -18.10
C ALA A 124 1.27 62.22 -17.71
N GLY A 125 0.54 62.49 -16.61
CA GLY A 125 -0.93 62.45 -16.63
C GLY A 125 -1.68 61.15 -16.28
N ALA A 126 -2.41 61.27 -15.16
CA ALA A 126 -3.79 60.80 -14.91
C ALA A 126 -4.07 59.36 -14.42
N GLY A 127 -4.53 59.31 -13.15
CA GLY A 127 -5.86 58.77 -12.83
C GLY A 127 -5.94 57.37 -12.18
N PRO A 128 -6.63 57.21 -11.02
CA PRO A 128 -6.80 55.92 -10.36
C PRO A 128 -8.07 55.20 -10.85
N GLY A 129 -7.97 53.88 -11.04
CA GLY A 129 -9.11 53.01 -11.36
C GLY A 129 -8.97 51.67 -10.64
N SER A 130 -9.76 51.50 -9.58
CA SER A 130 -9.98 50.23 -8.88
C SER A 130 -10.75 49.23 -9.74
N GLY A 131 -10.52 47.93 -9.52
CA GLY A 131 -11.35 46.83 -10.02
C GLY A 131 -10.52 45.57 -10.24
N ALA A 132 -10.30 44.74 -9.22
CA ALA A 132 -11.18 43.66 -8.75
C ALA A 132 -10.99 42.33 -9.51
N GLY A 133 -10.46 41.34 -8.77
CA GLY A 133 -10.91 39.95 -8.81
C GLY A 133 -10.42 39.07 -9.95
N GLY A 134 -9.31 38.37 -9.72
CA GLY A 134 -8.96 37.15 -10.45
C GLY A 134 -8.61 36.05 -9.45
N GLY A 135 -9.60 35.24 -9.08
CA GLY A 135 -9.44 34.12 -8.16
C GLY A 135 -8.53 33.05 -8.77
N GLY A 136 -7.32 32.94 -8.23
CA GLY A 136 -6.48 31.76 -8.39
C GLY A 136 -7.13 30.62 -7.63
N GLN A 137 -7.63 29.64 -8.37
CA GLN A 137 -8.15 28.41 -7.80
C GLN A 137 -6.94 27.63 -7.29
N ASP A 138 -6.75 27.65 -5.98
CA ASP A 138 -5.87 26.75 -5.27
C ASP A 138 -6.30 25.32 -5.62
N GLY A 139 -5.51 24.68 -6.48
CA GLY A 139 -5.63 23.26 -6.75
C GLY A 139 -5.37 22.52 -5.45
N ALA A 140 -6.46 22.13 -4.79
CA ALA A 140 -6.43 21.24 -3.65
C ALA A 140 -5.68 19.97 -4.04
N CYS A 141 -4.44 19.84 -3.56
CA CYS A 141 -3.76 18.57 -3.44
C CYS A 141 -4.61 17.76 -2.47
N GLY A 142 -5.51 16.94 -3.02
CA GLY A 142 -6.32 16.01 -2.24
C GLY A 142 -5.41 15.17 -1.38
N GLY A 143 -5.49 15.42 -0.07
CA GLY A 143 -4.85 14.61 0.95
C GLY A 143 -5.26 13.16 0.74
N VAL A 144 -4.28 12.28 0.78
CA VAL A 144 -4.51 10.86 1.04
C VAL A 144 -5.28 10.76 2.35
N SER A 145 -6.58 10.50 2.24
CA SER A 145 -7.48 10.33 3.37
C SER A 145 -6.92 9.24 4.27
N GLY A 146 -6.85 9.57 5.56
CA GLY A 146 -6.45 8.66 6.62
C GLY A 146 -7.13 7.31 6.51
N VAL A 147 -6.34 6.27 6.71
CA VAL A 147 -6.80 4.97 7.14
C VAL A 147 -7.39 5.14 8.54
N ASP A 148 -8.71 5.27 8.62
CA ASP A 148 -9.47 5.11 9.86
C ASP A 148 -9.34 3.66 10.30
N TRP A 149 -8.67 3.44 11.43
CA TRP A 149 -8.63 2.16 12.13
C TRP A 149 -9.67 2.18 13.23
N LEU A 150 -10.87 1.63 12.98
CA LEU A 150 -11.78 1.08 13.98
C LEU A 150 -12.62 -0.04 13.35
#